data_AF-A0A538KWD3-F1
#
_entry.id   AF-A0A538KWD3-F1
#
_cell.length_a   1.000
_cell.length_b   1.000
_cell.length_c   1.000
_cell.angle_alpha   90.00
_cell.angle_beta   90.00
_cell.angle_gamma   90.00
#
_symmetry.space_group_name_H-M   'P 1'
#
loop_
_entity.id
_entity.type
_entity.pdbx_description
1 polymer ?
#
loop_
_entity_poly.entity_id
_entity_poly.type
_entity_poly.pdbx_seq_one_letter_code
_entity_poly.pdbx_strand_id
1 'polypeptide(L)'
;MAPNTTSDFAFKGALRDHATAVWRGMIKVEKDAQKTNAYQENRNLILSEEAHADSIPGLEIEANDVRCTHGATISPVNRDELFYAMARGISRGEAERLIVRGFFTDVLNRIELEPVREAVTEALEARIPQA
;
A
#
# COMPACT_ATOMS: atom_id res chain seq x y z
N MET A 1 -24.03 -6.08 11.63
CA MET A 1 -22.74 -6.83 11.67
C MET A 1 -22.76 -7.88 12.77
N ALA A 2 -22.00 -8.96 12.61
CA ALA A 2 -21.86 -10.01 13.63
C ALA A 2 -20.67 -9.72 14.57
N PRO A 3 -20.68 -10.21 15.83
CA PRO A 3 -19.52 -10.14 16.70
C PRO A 3 -18.40 -11.10 16.26
N ASN A 4 -17.19 -10.90 16.79
CA ASN A 4 -15.99 -11.71 16.53
C ASN A 4 -15.56 -11.75 15.05
N THR A 5 -15.79 -10.67 14.31
CA THR A 5 -15.38 -10.56 12.91
C THR A 5 -13.99 -9.95 12.77
N THR A 6 -13.27 -10.36 11.73
CA THR A 6 -11.94 -9.83 11.39
C THR A 6 -11.93 -9.19 10.01
N SER A 7 -11.13 -8.14 9.84
CA SER A 7 -10.81 -7.58 8.53
C SER A 7 -9.37 -7.06 8.50
N ASP A 8 -8.69 -7.29 7.39
CA ASP A 8 -7.34 -6.78 7.11
C ASP A 8 -7.34 -6.25 5.68
N PHE A 9 -7.19 -4.93 5.55
CA PHE A 9 -7.16 -4.25 4.28
C PHE A 9 -5.81 -3.55 4.07
N ALA A 10 -5.18 -3.80 2.93
CA ALA A 10 -3.97 -3.11 2.52
C ALA A 10 -4.16 -2.50 1.12
N PHE A 11 -3.92 -1.19 1.01
CA PHE A 11 -3.82 -0.47 -0.25
C PHE A 11 -2.40 0.05 -0.41
N LYS A 12 -1.82 -0.18 -1.59
CA LYS A 12 -0.53 0.36 -1.98
C LYS A 12 -0.58 1.02 -3.35
N GLY A 13 -0.02 2.21 -3.45
CA GLY A 13 0.14 2.97 -4.69
C GLY A 13 1.59 3.37 -4.92
N ALA A 14 2.03 3.36 -6.17
CA ALA A 14 3.25 4.03 -6.61
C ALA A 14 2.86 5.01 -7.73
N LEU A 15 3.10 6.30 -7.52
CA LEU A 15 2.58 7.37 -8.36
C LEU A 15 3.73 8.09 -9.06
N ARG A 16 3.63 8.26 -10.37
CA ARG A 16 4.67 8.85 -11.22
C ARG A 16 4.08 9.95 -12.10
N ASP A 17 4.94 10.79 -12.65
CA ASP A 17 4.58 11.87 -13.58
C ASP A 17 3.52 12.76 -12.92
N HIS A 18 2.37 12.95 -13.55
CA HIS A 18 1.24 13.71 -13.01
C HIS A 18 0.14 12.83 -12.40
N ALA A 19 0.48 11.59 -12.00
CA ALA A 19 -0.51 10.66 -11.45
C ALA A 19 -1.10 11.19 -10.14
N THR A 20 -2.41 11.03 -9.99
CA THR A 20 -3.14 11.36 -8.77
C THR A 20 -3.84 10.13 -8.24
N ALA A 21 -3.71 9.85 -6.93
CA ALA A 21 -4.49 8.83 -6.24
C ALA A 21 -5.29 9.45 -5.10
N VAL A 22 -6.59 9.19 -5.08
CA VAL A 22 -7.46 9.55 -3.95
C VAL A 22 -7.99 8.28 -3.35
N TRP A 23 -7.64 8.01 -2.10
CA TRP A 23 -8.17 6.88 -1.36
C TRP A 23 -8.99 7.37 -0.16
N ARG A 24 -10.21 6.84 -0.06
CA ARG A 24 -11.11 7.06 1.07
C ARG A 24 -11.59 5.71 1.59
N GLY A 25 -11.16 5.37 2.80
CA GLY A 25 -11.53 4.13 3.47
C GLY A 25 -12.35 4.41 4.72
N MET A 26 -13.20 3.47 5.12
CA MET A 26 -13.99 3.56 6.36
C MET A 26 -14.07 2.19 7.01
N ILE A 27 -13.60 2.06 8.25
CA ILE A 27 -13.96 0.93 9.11
C ILE A 27 -15.21 1.34 9.88
N LYS A 28 -16.32 0.64 9.61
CA LYS A 28 -17.57 0.80 10.36
C LYS A 28 -17.76 -0.42 11.26
N VAL A 29 -18.12 -0.19 12.53
CA VAL A 29 -18.43 -1.24 13.49
C VAL A 29 -19.72 -0.89 14.21
N GLU A 30 -20.76 -1.68 13.98
CA GLU A 30 -22.06 -1.52 14.63
C GLU A 30 -22.01 -1.93 16.11
N LYS A 31 -22.96 -1.43 16.91
CA LYS A 31 -23.03 -1.64 18.35
C LYS A 31 -22.96 -3.10 18.81
N ASP A 32 -23.55 -4.03 18.05
CA ASP A 32 -23.59 -5.46 18.38
C ASP A 32 -22.35 -6.24 17.89
N ALA A 33 -21.47 -5.61 17.11
CA ALA A 33 -20.27 -6.22 16.53
C ALA A 33 -19.08 -6.19 17.49
N GLN A 34 -19.31 -6.66 18.71
CA GLN A 34 -18.29 -6.77 19.74
C GLN A 34 -17.19 -7.74 19.31
N LYS A 35 -15.98 -7.54 19.86
CA LYS A 35 -14.76 -8.28 19.54
C LYS A 35 -14.34 -8.20 18.08
N THR A 36 -14.76 -7.15 17.37
CA THR A 36 -14.27 -6.89 16.01
C THR A 36 -12.78 -6.55 16.05
N ASN A 37 -12.01 -7.16 15.15
CA ASN A 37 -10.61 -6.84 14.92
C ASN A 37 -10.40 -6.39 13.46
N ALA A 38 -10.20 -5.10 13.25
CA ALA A 38 -10.11 -4.51 11.93
C ALA A 38 -8.82 -3.69 11.77
N TYR A 39 -8.11 -3.92 10.66
CA TYR A 39 -6.94 -3.15 10.28
C TYR A 39 -7.08 -2.62 8.85
N GLN A 40 -6.75 -1.35 8.67
CA GLN A 40 -6.73 -0.70 7.35
C GLN A 40 -5.43 0.05 7.14
N GLU A 41 -4.68 -0.33 6.12
CA GLU A 41 -3.44 0.32 5.72
C GLU A 41 -3.57 0.95 4.34
N ASN A 42 -3.05 2.17 4.20
CA ASN A 42 -2.85 2.84 2.93
C ASN A 42 -1.40 3.34 2.83
N ARG A 43 -0.65 2.92 1.82
CA ARG A 43 0.69 3.45 1.55
C ARG A 43 0.82 3.94 0.13
N ASN A 44 1.29 5.16 -0.05
CA ASN A 44 1.60 5.72 -1.36
C ASN A 44 3.08 6.09 -1.45
N LEU A 45 3.74 5.56 -2.46
CA LEU A 45 5.11 5.91 -2.84
C LEU A 45 5.07 6.94 -3.97
N ILE A 46 5.63 8.11 -3.74
CA ILE A 46 5.69 9.21 -4.71
C ILE A 46 7.01 9.11 -5.49
N LEU A 47 6.92 8.89 -6.80
CA LEU A 47 8.07 8.71 -7.70
C LEU A 47 8.44 10.00 -8.44
N SER A 48 7.54 10.98 -8.50
CA SER A 48 7.73 12.25 -9.21
C SER A 48 7.21 13.41 -8.36
N GLU A 49 7.81 14.59 -8.53
CA GLU A 49 7.48 15.78 -7.73
C GLU A 49 6.04 16.26 -7.98
N GLU A 50 5.53 16.04 -9.20
CA GLU A 50 4.20 16.42 -9.64
C GLU A 50 3.10 15.38 -9.33
N ALA A 51 3.48 14.23 -8.78
CA ALA A 51 2.53 13.19 -8.40
C ALA A 51 1.88 13.51 -7.04
N HIS A 52 0.59 13.24 -6.91
CA HIS A 52 -0.20 13.64 -5.74
C HIS A 52 -1.02 12.48 -5.17
N ALA A 53 -1.06 12.35 -3.85
CA ALA A 53 -1.88 11.36 -3.18
C ALA A 53 -2.69 11.99 -2.03
N ASP A 54 -3.97 11.64 -1.95
CA ASP A 54 -4.83 11.94 -0.82
C ASP A 54 -5.26 10.64 -0.14
N SER A 55 -5.01 10.53 1.16
CA SER A 55 -5.37 9.37 1.95
C SER A 55 -6.29 9.77 3.09
N ILE A 56 -7.55 9.36 3.00
CA ILE A 56 -8.64 9.78 3.89
C ILE A 56 -9.21 8.55 4.61
N PRO A 57 -8.54 8.02 5.63
CA PRO A 57 -9.06 6.90 6.41
C PRO A 57 -10.06 7.38 7.47
N GLY A 58 -11.19 6.71 7.59
CA GLY A 58 -12.23 6.96 8.59
C GLY A 58 -12.47 5.77 9.52
N LEU A 59 -12.96 6.05 10.72
CA LEU A 59 -13.47 5.07 11.68
C LEU A 59 -14.85 5.52 12.17
N GLU A 60 -15.84 4.64 12.13
CA GLU A 60 -17.17 4.82 12.72
C GLU A 60 -17.44 3.62 13.64
N ILE A 61 -17.18 3.80 14.94
CA ILE A 61 -17.14 2.70 15.91
C ILE A 61 -18.21 2.90 16.97
N GLU A 62 -19.24 2.05 16.95
CA GLU A 62 -20.35 2.04 17.92
C GLU A 62 -20.21 0.94 18.99
N ALA A 63 -19.16 0.11 18.92
CA ALA A 63 -18.85 -0.95 19.88
C ALA A 63 -17.63 -0.61 20.73
N ASN A 64 -17.57 -1.09 21.97
CA ASN A 64 -16.54 -0.72 22.95
C ASN A 64 -15.53 -1.84 23.28
N ASP A 65 -15.84 -3.10 23.00
CA ASP A 65 -14.89 -4.21 23.08
C ASP A 65 -14.36 -4.54 21.68
N VAL A 66 -13.48 -3.70 21.12
CA VAL A 66 -12.97 -3.87 19.74
C VAL A 66 -11.50 -3.50 19.62
N ARG A 67 -10.85 -3.98 18.56
CA ARG A 67 -9.54 -3.51 18.10
C ARG A 67 -9.66 -3.02 16.66
N CYS A 68 -9.73 -1.72 16.46
CA CYS A 68 -9.81 -1.13 15.12
C CYS A 68 -8.67 -0.12 14.96
N THR A 69 -7.80 -0.33 13.97
CA THR A 69 -6.69 0.57 13.68
C THR A 69 -6.61 0.89 12.20
N HIS A 70 -6.13 2.08 11.89
CA HIS A 70 -5.82 2.48 10.53
C HIS A 70 -4.45 3.15 10.46
N GLY A 71 -3.80 3.07 9.32
CA GLY A 71 -2.53 3.74 9.05
C GLY A 71 -2.49 4.25 7.62
N ALA A 72 -1.98 5.46 7.43
CA ALA A 72 -1.76 6.04 6.12
C ALA A 72 -0.34 6.63 6.05
N THR A 73 0.40 6.32 4.98
CA THR A 73 1.72 6.92 4.72
C THR A 73 1.81 7.38 3.28
N ILE A 74 2.31 8.60 3.07
CA ILE A 74 2.62 9.14 1.75
C ILE A 74 4.07 9.61 1.83
N SER A 75 4.95 9.05 1.00
CA SER A 75 6.37 9.39 1.05
C SER A 75 7.01 9.30 -0.33
N PRO A 76 8.01 10.14 -0.63
CA PRO A 76 8.85 9.94 -1.80
C PRO A 76 9.72 8.68 -1.65
N VAL A 77 10.36 8.26 -2.74
CA VAL A 77 11.43 7.24 -2.69
C VAL A 77 12.52 7.69 -1.72
N ASN A 78 12.96 6.77 -0.85
CA ASN A 78 14.02 7.05 0.10
C ASN A 78 15.34 7.32 -0.64
N ARG A 79 15.87 8.53 -0.47
CA ARG A 79 17.08 8.99 -1.14
C ARG A 79 18.32 8.21 -0.70
N ASP A 80 18.37 7.76 0.55
CA ASP A 80 19.51 7.01 1.07
C ASP A 80 19.53 5.58 0.50
N GLU A 81 18.37 4.95 0.36
CA GLU A 81 18.24 3.64 -0.30
C GLU A 81 18.63 3.72 -1.78
N LEU A 82 18.14 4.76 -2.47
CA LEU A 82 18.48 5.00 -3.87
C LEU A 82 19.98 5.26 -4.04
N PHE A 83 20.56 6.13 -3.22
CA PHE A 83 22.00 6.42 -3.23
C PHE A 83 22.83 5.17 -2.94
N TYR A 84 22.43 4.37 -1.95
CA TYR A 84 23.12 3.14 -1.55
C TYR A 84 23.12 2.08 -2.65
N ALA A 85 22.02 1.94 -3.39
CA ALA A 85 21.93 1.07 -4.56
C ALA A 85 22.83 1.59 -5.69
N MET A 86 22.77 2.89 -5.98
CA MET A 86 23.60 3.51 -7.02
C MET A 86 25.10 3.43 -6.73
N ALA A 87 25.50 3.57 -5.46
CA ALA A 87 26.88 3.41 -5.02
C ALA A 87 27.43 1.98 -5.27
N ARG A 88 26.55 0.99 -5.50
CA ARG A 88 26.91 -0.38 -5.88
C ARG A 88 26.94 -0.61 -7.39
N GLY A 89 26.84 0.46 -8.18
CA GLY A 89 26.87 0.40 -9.65
C GLY A 89 25.52 0.11 -10.30
N ILE A 90 24.43 0.10 -9.54
CA ILE A 90 23.08 -0.05 -10.08
C ILE A 90 22.65 1.30 -10.68
N SER A 91 22.10 1.31 -11.90
CA SER A 91 21.61 2.57 -12.47
C SER A 91 20.47 3.15 -11.63
N ARG A 92 20.23 4.47 -11.69
CA ARG A 92 19.14 5.10 -10.95
C ARG A 92 17.77 4.46 -11.26
N GLY A 93 17.52 4.16 -12.53
CA GLY A 93 16.27 3.53 -12.97
C GLY A 93 16.09 2.12 -12.42
N GLU A 94 17.14 1.30 -12.46
CA GLU A 94 17.11 -0.04 -11.86
C GLU A 94 16.97 0.01 -10.35
N ALA A 95 17.62 0.96 -9.67
CA ALA A 95 17.50 1.13 -8.23
C ALA A 95 16.08 1.52 -7.81
N GLU A 96 15.45 2.46 -8.52
CA GLU A 96 14.05 2.83 -8.30
C GLU A 96 13.13 1.63 -8.54
N ARG A 97 13.34 0.88 -9.62
CA ARG A 97 12.59 -0.36 -9.91
C ARG A 97 12.71 -1.39 -8.77
N LEU A 98 13.91 -1.60 -8.24
CA LEU A 98 14.11 -2.51 -7.11
C LEU A 98 13.35 -2.06 -5.86
N ILE A 99 13.35 -0.76 -5.56
CA ILE A 99 12.62 -0.19 -4.42
C ILE A 99 11.11 -0.37 -4.62
N VAL A 100 10.58 -0.03 -5.79
CA VAL A 100 9.14 -0.19 -6.12
C VAL A 100 8.72 -1.67 -6.03
N ARG A 101 9.53 -2.59 -6.56
CA ARG A 101 9.27 -4.03 -6.47
C ARG A 101 9.23 -4.51 -5.01
N GLY A 102 10.22 -4.10 -4.21
CA GLY A 102 10.26 -4.37 -2.77
C GLY A 102 9.01 -3.84 -2.05
N PHE A 103 8.58 -2.63 -2.41
CA PHE A 103 7.41 -1.97 -1.83
C PHE A 103 6.10 -2.75 -2.02
N PHE A 104 5.89 -3.43 -3.16
CA PHE A 104 4.68 -4.21 -3.45
C PHE A 104 4.75 -5.68 -3.01
N THR A 105 5.94 -6.18 -2.66
CA THR A 105 6.17 -7.61 -2.40
C THR A 105 5.25 -8.18 -1.33
N ASP A 106 5.01 -7.46 -0.24
CA ASP A 106 4.16 -7.91 0.86
C ASP A 106 2.69 -8.07 0.47
N VAL A 107 2.13 -7.18 -0.35
CA VAL A 107 0.76 -7.27 -0.86
C VAL A 107 0.64 -8.39 -1.90
N LEU A 108 1.63 -8.55 -2.78
CA LEU A 108 1.65 -9.67 -3.75
C LEU A 108 1.70 -11.02 -3.03
N ASN A 109 2.46 -11.12 -1.95
CA ASN A 109 2.55 -12.35 -1.15
C ASN A 109 1.23 -12.73 -0.45
N ARG A 110 0.26 -11.80 -0.30
CA ARG A 110 -1.09 -12.12 0.20
C ARG A 110 -1.94 -12.89 -0.82
N ILE A 111 -1.57 -12.88 -2.10
CA ILE A 111 -2.28 -13.63 -3.14
C ILE A 111 -1.83 -15.10 -3.05
N GLU A 112 -2.67 -16.00 -2.54
CA GLU A 112 -2.31 -17.41 -2.33
C GLU A 112 -2.22 -18.22 -3.62
N LEU A 113 -3.00 -17.85 -4.64
CA LEU A 113 -3.05 -18.57 -5.91
C LEU A 113 -1.88 -18.14 -6.80
N GLU A 114 -0.87 -19.00 -6.90
CA GLU A 114 0.39 -18.69 -7.60
C GLU A 114 0.20 -18.16 -9.03
N PRO A 115 -0.63 -18.75 -9.91
CA PRO A 115 -0.85 -18.21 -11.25
C PRO A 115 -1.39 -16.78 -11.26
N VAL A 116 -2.19 -16.40 -10.25
CA VAL A 116 -2.70 -15.03 -10.11
C VAL A 116 -1.61 -14.11 -9.61
N ARG A 117 -0.81 -14.56 -8.63
CA ARG A 117 0.32 -13.78 -8.12
C ARG A 117 1.33 -13.48 -9.23
N GLU A 118 1.68 -14.48 -10.02
CA GLU A 118 2.59 -14.34 -11.17
C GLU A 118 2.03 -13.35 -12.19
N ALA A 119 0.76 -13.51 -12.62
CA ALA A 119 0.14 -12.62 -13.58
C ALA A 119 0.07 -11.16 -13.10
N VAL A 120 -0.26 -10.93 -11.82
CA VAL A 120 -0.29 -9.58 -11.24
C VAL A 120 1.12 -9.01 -11.11
N THR A 121 2.10 -9.85 -10.75
CA THR A 121 3.51 -9.43 -10.65
C THR A 121 4.04 -9.02 -12.02
N GLU A 122 3.77 -9.79 -13.07
CA GLU A 122 4.17 -9.45 -14.43
C GLU A 122 3.49 -8.15 -14.92
N ALA A 123 2.20 -8.00 -14.64
CA ALA A 123 1.47 -6.77 -14.97
C ALA A 123 2.00 -5.53 -14.23
N LEU A 124 2.47 -5.71 -12.98
CA LEU A 124 3.13 -4.66 -12.23
C LEU A 124 4.49 -4.31 -12.83
N GLU A 125 5.34 -5.31 -13.09
CA GLU A 125 6.67 -5.13 -13.68
C GLU A 125 6.61 -4.42 -15.03
N ALA A 126 5.60 -4.71 -15.86
CA ALA A 126 5.38 -4.04 -17.14
C ALA A 126 5.03 -2.55 -17.01
N ARG A 127 4.55 -2.10 -15.84
CA ARG A 127 4.19 -0.70 -15.56
C ARG A 127 5.32 0.08 -14.89
N ILE A 128 6.32 -0.61 -14.34
CA ILE A 128 7.52 0.02 -13.82
C ILE A 128 8.42 0.36 -15.03
N PRO A 129 8.89 1.61 -15.15
CA PRO A 129 9.68 2.02 -16.32
C PRO A 129 10.91 1.13 -16.51
N GLN A 130 11.17 0.79 -17.78
CA GLN A 130 12.47 0.26 -18.21
C GLN A 130 13.41 1.44 -18.41
N ALA A 131 14.66 1.28 -17.96
CA ALA A 131 15.70 2.31 -18.05
C ALA A 131 16.00 2.72 -19.50
#